data_AF-A0A850DRX3-F1
#
_entry.id   AF-A0A850DRX3-F1
#
_cell.length_a   1.000
_cell.length_b   1.000
_cell.length_c   1.000
_cell.angle_alpha   90.00
_cell.angle_beta   90.00
_cell.angle_gamma   90.00
#
_symmetry.space_group_name_H-M   'P 1'
#
loop_
_entity.id
_entity.type
_entity.pdbx_description
1 polymer ?
#
loop_
_entity_poly.entity_id
_entity_poly.type
_entity_poly.pdbx_seq_one_letter_code
_entity_poly.pdbx_strand_id
1 'polypeptide(L)'
;MATPPSPGSHDNYKVIETYDLDKDGTDDAAAVDLDGDNKIDAAVADTNHDDKVDLVVYDEDGDNKPDHAMADTDFDGQPDAYLVQDSHGQWVEDTHHDDHSSANEHEV
;
A
#
# COMPACT_ATOMS: atom_id res chain seq x y z
N MET A 1 -16.82 -2.76 -13.30
CA MET A 1 -16.67 -1.30 -13.47
C MET A 1 -16.86 -0.70 -12.08
N ALA A 2 -15.80 -0.70 -11.27
CA ALA A 2 -15.85 -0.07 -9.96
C ALA A 2 -15.95 1.44 -10.19
N THR A 3 -17.06 2.03 -9.77
CA THR A 3 -17.20 3.49 -9.76
C THR A 3 -16.25 4.03 -8.70
N PRO A 4 -15.35 4.98 -9.03
CA PRO A 4 -14.56 5.64 -8.00
C PRO A 4 -15.52 6.27 -6.98
N PRO A 5 -15.19 6.22 -5.67
CA PRO A 5 -16.05 6.80 -4.65
C PRO A 5 -16.34 8.26 -5.01
N SER A 6 -17.63 8.60 -4.98
CA SER A 6 -18.10 9.96 -5.27
C SER A 6 -17.46 10.94 -4.29
N PRO A 7 -16.95 12.10 -4.73
CA PRO A 7 -16.38 13.12 -3.85
C PRO A 7 -17.51 13.82 -3.09
N GLY A 8 -18.05 13.11 -2.11
CA GLY A 8 -19.12 13.54 -1.22
C GLY A 8 -18.54 14.11 0.06
N SER A 9 -18.09 15.36 0.00
CA SER A 9 -18.19 16.32 1.10
C SER A 9 -17.75 15.83 2.49
N HIS A 10 -16.46 15.91 2.76
CA HIS A 10 -15.87 16.64 3.90
C HIS A 10 -14.36 16.34 3.90
N ASP A 11 -13.58 17.29 4.40
CA ASP A 11 -12.13 17.19 4.60
C ASP A 11 -11.81 16.17 5.72
N ASN A 12 -12.25 14.91 5.56
CA ASN A 12 -12.23 13.85 6.57
C ASN A 12 -10.89 13.15 6.71
N TYR A 13 -9.89 13.54 5.91
CA TYR A 13 -8.56 12.97 5.97
C TYR A 13 -8.05 13.08 7.41
N LYS A 14 -7.85 11.93 8.06
CA LYS A 14 -7.42 11.88 9.44
C LYS A 14 -6.32 10.85 9.56
N VAL A 15 -5.15 11.30 9.98
CA VAL A 15 -4.14 10.38 10.50
C VAL A 15 -4.71 9.80 11.80
N ILE A 16 -4.96 8.50 11.80
CA ILE A 16 -5.54 7.77 12.93
C ILE A 16 -4.48 7.57 13.99
N GLU A 17 -3.33 7.04 13.57
CA GLU A 17 -2.19 6.75 14.43
C GLU A 17 -0.91 6.91 13.64
N THR A 18 0.16 7.29 14.35
CA THR A 18 1.53 7.20 13.87
C THR A 18 2.33 6.30 14.78
N TYR A 19 3.34 5.65 14.20
CA TYR A 19 4.17 4.64 14.84
C TYR A 19 5.62 5.00 14.60
N ASP A 20 6.33 5.27 15.70
CA ASP A 20 7.77 5.36 15.78
C ASP A 20 8.31 3.95 16.14
N LEU A 21 8.77 3.23 15.12
CA LEU A 21 9.26 1.85 15.17
C LEU A 21 10.70 1.79 15.70
N ASP A 22 11.55 2.76 15.36
CA ASP A 22 12.98 2.76 15.69
C ASP A 22 13.35 3.62 16.92
N LYS A 23 12.40 4.45 17.39
CA LYS A 23 12.48 5.35 18.55
C LYS A 23 13.44 6.50 18.39
N ASP A 24 13.64 6.98 17.17
CA ASP A 24 14.47 8.14 16.89
C ASP A 24 13.76 9.48 17.19
N GLY A 25 12.42 9.46 17.34
CA GLY A 25 11.58 10.63 17.57
C GLY A 25 10.88 11.18 16.33
N THR A 26 10.96 10.47 15.21
CA THR A 26 10.26 10.70 13.95
C THR A 26 9.22 9.58 13.76
N ASP A 27 8.10 9.87 13.11
CA ASP A 27 7.07 8.86 12.85
C ASP A 27 7.47 7.99 11.64
N ASP A 28 7.87 6.74 11.89
CA ASP A 28 8.24 5.77 10.82
C ASP A 28 7.02 5.29 10.02
N ALA A 29 5.83 5.28 10.61
CA ALA A 29 4.62 4.84 9.92
C ALA A 29 3.39 5.63 10.36
N ALA A 30 2.41 5.76 9.48
CA ALA A 30 1.15 6.44 9.75
C ALA A 30 -0.02 5.69 9.13
N ALA A 31 -1.07 5.46 9.92
CA ALA A 31 -2.36 4.97 9.47
C ALA A 31 -3.30 6.15 9.19
N VAL A 32 -4.00 6.12 8.07
CA VAL A 32 -4.82 7.21 7.55
C VAL A 32 -6.23 6.71 7.25
N ASP A 33 -7.20 7.46 7.73
CA ASP A 33 -8.62 7.38 7.40
C ASP A 33 -8.89 8.41 6.28
N LEU A 34 -9.32 7.92 5.12
CA LEU A 34 -9.57 8.72 3.93
C LEU A 34 -11.06 9.00 3.75
N ASP A 35 -11.94 8.09 4.18
CA ASP A 35 -13.38 8.20 4.00
C ASP A 35 -14.13 8.80 5.22
N GLY A 36 -13.47 8.84 6.38
CA GLY A 36 -13.97 9.38 7.64
C GLY A 36 -14.80 8.38 8.47
N ASP A 37 -14.70 7.08 8.20
CA ASP A 37 -15.41 6.03 8.92
C ASP A 37 -14.70 5.55 10.20
N ASN A 38 -13.53 6.13 10.49
CA ASN A 38 -12.68 5.81 11.64
C ASN A 38 -12.07 4.41 11.59
N LYS A 39 -11.96 3.82 10.39
CA LYS A 39 -11.13 2.65 10.08
C LYS A 39 -9.91 3.08 9.27
N ILE A 40 -8.92 2.19 9.26
CA ILE A 40 -7.69 2.38 8.49
C ILE A 40 -8.02 2.07 7.04
N ASP A 41 -7.96 3.09 6.19
CA ASP A 41 -8.05 2.93 4.73
C ASP A 41 -6.66 2.75 4.12
N ALA A 42 -5.68 3.50 4.62
CA ALA A 42 -4.31 3.47 4.15
C ALA A 42 -3.33 3.43 5.31
N ALA A 43 -2.16 2.81 5.11
CA ALA A 43 -1.01 3.04 5.96
C ALA A 43 0.23 3.32 5.12
N VAL A 44 1.06 4.25 5.59
CA VAL A 44 2.32 4.64 4.96
C VAL A 44 3.46 4.42 5.93
N ALA A 45 4.66 4.12 5.44
CA ALA A 45 5.87 4.06 6.24
C ALA A 45 7.06 4.69 5.51
N ASP A 46 7.84 5.48 6.26
CA ASP A 46 9.13 6.04 5.91
C ASP A 46 10.17 5.32 6.79
N THR A 47 11.00 4.47 6.18
CA THR A 47 11.99 3.64 6.90
C THR A 47 13.39 4.25 6.84
N ASN A 48 13.64 5.17 5.90
CA ASN A 48 14.96 5.76 5.67
C ASN A 48 15.08 7.22 6.18
N HIS A 49 13.99 7.77 6.71
CA HIS A 49 13.84 9.14 7.21
C HIS A 49 14.20 10.20 6.19
N ASP A 50 13.86 9.98 4.92
CA ASP A 50 14.14 10.93 3.85
C ASP A 50 12.95 11.86 3.52
N ASP A 51 11.93 11.86 4.38
CA ASP A 51 10.65 12.57 4.21
C ASP A 51 9.82 12.03 3.02
N LYS A 52 10.17 10.87 2.48
CA LYS A 52 9.39 10.16 1.47
C LYS A 52 8.88 8.84 2.02
N VAL A 53 7.83 8.35 1.38
CA VAL A 53 7.18 7.11 1.80
C VAL A 53 7.83 5.96 1.06
N ASP A 54 8.44 5.05 1.82
CA ASP A 54 9.07 3.83 1.34
C ASP A 54 8.06 2.69 1.15
N LEU A 55 6.97 2.70 1.93
CA LEU A 55 5.95 1.67 1.88
C LEU A 55 4.57 2.29 2.01
N VAL A 56 3.68 2.01 1.06
CA VAL A 56 2.26 2.37 1.10
C VAL A 56 1.45 1.09 1.08
N VAL A 57 0.49 0.94 1.98
CA VAL A 57 -0.52 -0.12 1.92
C VAL A 57 -1.90 0.49 1.95
N TYR A 58 -2.84 -0.09 1.20
CA TYR A 58 -4.22 0.38 1.10
C TYR A 58 -5.18 -0.81 1.19
N ASP A 59 -6.21 -0.64 2.00
CA ASP A 59 -7.36 -1.54 2.16
C ASP A 59 -8.52 -0.95 1.35
N GLU A 60 -8.89 -1.60 0.25
CA GLU A 60 -9.97 -1.12 -0.63
C GLU A 60 -11.33 -1.70 -0.21
N ASP A 61 -11.34 -2.91 0.36
CA ASP A 61 -12.56 -3.62 0.73
C ASP A 61 -13.05 -3.36 2.17
N GLY A 62 -12.21 -2.69 2.98
CA GLY A 62 -12.49 -2.27 4.35
C GLY A 62 -12.52 -3.43 5.34
N ASP A 63 -11.89 -4.57 5.01
CA ASP A 63 -11.90 -5.79 5.83
C ASP A 63 -10.79 -5.83 6.90
N ASN A 64 -10.01 -4.75 7.04
CA ASN A 64 -8.81 -4.60 7.87
C ASN A 64 -7.62 -5.45 7.39
N LYS A 65 -7.63 -5.91 6.14
CA LYS A 65 -6.46 -6.44 5.46
C LYS A 65 -6.15 -5.58 4.25
N PRO A 66 -4.87 -5.19 4.09
CA PRO A 66 -4.48 -4.45 2.90
C PRO A 66 -4.62 -5.34 1.65
N ASP A 67 -5.33 -4.82 0.66
CA ASP A 67 -5.46 -5.41 -0.68
C ASP A 67 -4.27 -5.05 -1.56
N HIS A 68 -3.73 -3.85 -1.35
CA HIS A 68 -2.64 -3.28 -2.13
C HIS A 68 -1.49 -2.88 -1.23
N ALA A 69 -0.28 -3.14 -1.70
CA ALA A 69 0.95 -2.67 -1.10
C ALA A 69 1.89 -2.16 -2.20
N MET A 70 2.61 -1.09 -1.93
CA MET A 70 3.58 -0.48 -2.83
C MET A 70 4.85 -0.23 -2.04
N ALA A 71 5.99 -0.69 -2.53
CA ALA A 71 7.27 -0.45 -1.89
C ALA A 71 8.18 0.31 -2.86
N ASP A 72 8.82 1.35 -2.34
CA ASP A 72 9.95 2.04 -2.91
C ASP A 72 11.22 1.48 -2.23
N THR A 73 11.95 0.65 -2.97
CA THR A 73 13.17 0.00 -2.52
C THR A 73 14.43 0.75 -2.94
N ASP A 74 14.32 1.68 -3.89
CA ASP A 74 15.43 2.50 -4.38
C ASP A 74 15.45 3.94 -3.81
N PHE A 75 14.42 4.28 -3.02
CA PHE A 75 14.25 5.51 -2.28
C PHE A 75 14.19 6.76 -3.19
N ASP A 76 13.71 6.58 -4.42
CA ASP A 76 13.60 7.68 -5.39
C ASP A 76 12.33 8.52 -5.17
N GLY A 77 11.38 8.06 -4.34
CA GLY A 77 10.08 8.65 -4.05
C GLY A 77 8.96 8.16 -4.96
N GLN A 78 9.21 7.16 -5.79
CA GLN A 78 8.24 6.44 -6.59
C GLN A 78 8.32 4.95 -6.26
N PRO A 79 7.20 4.29 -6.00
CA PRO A 79 7.22 2.86 -5.76
C PRO A 79 7.63 2.10 -7.03
N ASP A 80 8.64 1.24 -6.89
CA ASP A 80 9.13 0.32 -7.93
C ASP A 80 8.49 -1.08 -7.82
N ALA A 81 7.97 -1.43 -6.64
CA ALA A 81 7.27 -2.68 -6.40
C ALA A 81 5.80 -2.41 -6.09
N TYR A 82 4.91 -3.07 -6.83
CA TYR A 82 3.46 -3.07 -6.58
C TYR A 82 3.06 -4.50 -6.25
N LEU A 83 2.38 -4.68 -5.14
CA LEU A 83 1.93 -5.94 -4.59
C LEU A 83 0.41 -5.86 -4.44
N VAL A 84 -0.27 -6.90 -4.88
CA VAL A 84 -1.72 -7.07 -4.68
C VAL A 84 -1.95 -8.40 -3.98
N GLN A 85 -2.94 -8.44 -3.09
CA GLN A 85 -3.35 -9.67 -2.46
C GLN A 85 -4.30 -10.44 -3.39
N ASP A 86 -3.99 -11.71 -3.65
CA ASP A 86 -4.88 -12.57 -4.44
C ASP A 86 -6.08 -13.06 -3.60
N SER A 87 -7.06 -13.70 -4.25
CA SER A 87 -8.24 -14.26 -3.54
C SER A 87 -7.90 -15.41 -2.57
N HIS A 88 -6.64 -15.85 -2.52
CA HIS A 88 -6.14 -16.86 -1.58
C HIS A 88 -5.33 -16.25 -0.42
N GLY A 89 -5.22 -14.91 -0.34
CA GLY A 89 -4.46 -14.21 0.70
C GLY A 89 -2.95 -14.24 0.49
N GLN A 90 -2.48 -14.52 -0.73
CA GLN A 90 -1.06 -14.45 -1.09
C GLN A 90 -0.75 -13.07 -1.67
N TRP A 91 0.38 -12.49 -1.25
CA TRP A 91 0.93 -11.30 -1.89
C TRP A 91 1.55 -11.70 -3.23
N VAL A 92 1.02 -11.15 -4.32
CA VAL A 92 1.58 -11.30 -5.66
C VAL A 92 2.04 -9.94 -6.15
N GLU A 93 3.24 -9.88 -6.73
CA GLU A 93 3.70 -8.68 -7.42
C GLU A 93 2.77 -8.43 -8.61
N ASP A 94 2.15 -7.25 -8.67
CA ASP A 94 1.42 -6.79 -9.85
C ASP A 94 2.43 -6.36 -10.92
N THR A 95 3.14 -7.36 -11.45
CA THR A 95 3.97 -7.20 -12.63
C THR A 95 3.06 -7.20 -13.85
N HIS A 96 2.25 -6.15 -14.04
CA HIS A 96 1.79 -5.76 -15.38
C HIS A 96 2.96 -5.12 -16.15
N HIS A 97 4.09 -5.82 -16.23
CA HIS A 97 5.05 -5.64 -17.29
C HIS A 97 4.82 -6.82 -18.22
N ASP A 98 4.19 -6.56 -19.36
CA ASP A 98 4.02 -7.52 -20.44
C ASP A 98 5.36 -8.18 -20.80
N ASP A 99 5.66 -9.33 -20.20
CA ASP A 99 6.54 -10.32 -20.81
C ASP A 99 5.90 -11.70 -20.65
N HIS A 100 5.04 -11.99 -21.62
CA HIS A 100 4.78 -13.34 -22.07
C HIS A 100 6.12 -14.02 -22.43
N SER A 101 6.82 -14.56 -21.44
CA SER A 101 7.76 -15.66 -21.63
C SER A 101 7.15 -16.91 -21.06
N SER A 102 6.11 -17.39 -21.75
CA SER A 102 5.63 -18.76 -21.62
C SER A 102 6.76 -19.74 -21.96
N ALA A 103 6.75 -20.87 -21.25
CA ALA A 103 7.51 -22.11 -21.48
C ALA A 103 8.85 -22.25 -20.74
N ASN A 104 8.80 -23.04 -19.65
CA ASN A 104 9.47 -24.34 -19.71
C ASN A 104 8.82 -25.34 -18.73
N GLU A 105 7.69 -25.90 -19.14
CA GLU A 105 7.37 -27.27 -18.75
C GLU A 105 8.38 -28.19 -19.46
N HIS A 106 9.32 -28.76 -18.72
CA HIS A 106 10.11 -29.88 -19.21
C HIS A 106 9.94 -31.03 -18.24
N GLU A 107 8.91 -31.83 -18.51
CA GLU A 107 8.84 -33.22 -18.05
C GLU A 107 10.03 -33.98 -18.64
N VAL A 108 10.85 -34.60 -17.77
CA VAL A 108 11.63 -35.81 -18.07
C VAL A 108 11.73 -36.70 -16.84
#